data_AF-A0AAW2MDA3-F1
#
_entry.id   AF-A0AAW2MDA3-F1
#
_cell.length_a   1.000
_cell.length_b   1.000
_cell.length_c   1.000
_cell.angle_alpha   90.00
_cell.angle_beta   90.00
_cell.angle_gamma   90.00
#
_symmetry.space_group_name_H-M   'P 1'
#
loop_
_entity.id
_entity.type
_entity.pdbx_description
1 polymer ?
#
loop_
_entity_poly.entity_id
_entity_poly.type
_entity_poly.pdbx_seq_one_letter_code
_entity_poly.pdbx_strand_id
1 'polypeptide(L)'
;MWTVNDLPAYGVASRWSTVGVMGCPICIDDTRAFHLQHGRKACHFDCHRQFLSAHHSYRRNKQAFMKNRVKNKVAHLRLTGDQILDQVANISPTVEMPLLLPDDYGSDHKWTKKSIFWDLLYWSTLLIRHNLDVMHIEKNMFDNIFNSVIEIKGKTKDNMNPPPLPRPITATSPRTPPPHSSHHR
;
A
#
# COMPACT_ATOMS: atom_id res chain seq x y z
N MET A 1 13.19 7.53 -8.64
CA MET A 1 12.17 8.26 -9.41
C MET A 1 10.93 8.35 -8.53
N TRP A 2 10.37 9.53 -8.30
CA TRP A 2 9.12 9.71 -7.56
C TRP A 2 8.04 10.13 -8.54
N THR A 3 6.86 9.55 -8.43
CA THR A 3 5.63 10.11 -8.98
C THR A 3 4.88 10.77 -7.84
N VAL A 4 4.29 11.94 -8.07
CA VAL A 4 3.43 12.61 -7.10
C VAL A 4 2.01 12.30 -7.50
N ASN A 5 1.32 11.44 -6.75
CA ASN A 5 -0.10 11.20 -6.99
C ASN A 5 -0.90 12.43 -6.58
N ASP A 6 -1.83 12.87 -7.44
CA ASP A 6 -2.83 13.83 -7.03
C ASP A 6 -3.81 13.20 -6.03
N LEU A 7 -4.62 14.04 -5.37
CA LEU A 7 -5.55 13.57 -4.34
C LEU A 7 -6.58 12.55 -4.89
N PRO A 8 -7.15 12.72 -6.10
CA PRO A 8 -7.99 11.69 -6.73
C PRO A 8 -7.29 10.34 -6.91
N ALA A 9 -6.08 10.30 -7.49
CA ALA A 9 -5.34 9.06 -7.67
C ALA A 9 -5.03 8.38 -6.33
N TYR A 10 -4.72 9.17 -5.30
CA TYR A 10 -4.59 8.65 -3.93
C TYR A 10 -5.87 7.95 -3.46
N GLY A 11 -7.04 8.56 -3.64
CA GLY A 11 -8.31 8.00 -3.21
C GLY A 11 -8.59 6.63 -3.85
N VAL A 12 -8.27 6.49 -5.14
CA VAL A 12 -8.40 5.21 -5.86
C VAL A 12 -7.43 4.15 -5.32
N ALA A 13 -6.15 4.49 -5.19
CA ALA A 13 -5.12 3.54 -4.77
C ALA A 13 -5.28 3.09 -3.31
N SER A 14 -5.57 4.04 -2.43
CA SER A 14 -5.70 3.79 -0.99
C SER A 14 -7.08 3.28 -0.59
N ARG A 15 -8.09 3.45 -1.45
CA ARG A 15 -9.52 3.25 -1.14
C ARG A 15 -10.06 4.22 -0.09
N TRP A 16 -9.43 5.39 0.05
CA TRP A 16 -9.92 6.51 0.83
C TRP A 16 -10.91 7.36 0.03
N SER A 17 -12.06 7.70 0.61
CA SER A 17 -12.98 8.66 -0.01
C SER A 17 -12.47 10.10 0.19
N THR A 18 -12.15 10.76 -0.92
CA THR A 18 -11.66 12.15 -0.96
C THR A 18 -12.79 13.19 -0.96
N VAL A 19 -14.03 12.75 -0.82
CA VAL A 19 -15.23 13.59 -0.92
C VAL A 19 -15.63 14.14 0.44
N GLY A 20 -16.06 15.41 0.45
CA GLY A 20 -16.59 16.07 1.63
C GLY A 20 -15.50 16.67 2.53
N VAL A 21 -15.88 17.04 3.76
CA VAL A 21 -14.98 17.74 4.70
C VAL A 21 -13.86 16.86 5.25
N MET A 22 -14.09 15.55 5.37
CA MET A 22 -13.07 14.57 5.76
C MET A 22 -12.31 13.99 4.56
N GLY A 23 -12.27 14.71 3.44
CA GLY A 23 -11.57 14.24 2.24
C GLY A 23 -10.05 14.16 2.40
N CYS A 24 -9.47 14.78 3.43
CA CYS A 24 -8.02 14.79 3.64
C CYS A 24 -7.54 13.58 4.45
N PRO A 25 -6.81 12.62 3.84
CA PRO A 25 -6.30 11.42 4.53
C PRO A 25 -5.18 11.72 5.54
N ILE A 26 -4.65 12.95 5.54
CA ILE A 26 -3.63 13.39 6.50
C ILE A 26 -4.30 13.92 7.77
N CYS A 27 -5.43 14.62 7.61
CA CYS A 27 -6.16 15.18 8.74
C CYS A 27 -7.14 14.18 9.34
N ILE A 28 -7.62 13.23 8.53
CA ILE A 28 -8.57 12.20 8.91
C ILE A 28 -9.84 12.86 9.48
N ASP A 29 -10.07 12.73 10.77
CA ASP A 29 -11.19 13.26 11.56
C ASP A 29 -10.91 14.68 12.10
N ASP A 30 -9.66 15.07 12.36
CA ASP A 30 -9.28 16.46 12.72
C ASP A 30 -9.14 17.37 11.49
N THR A 31 -9.99 17.18 10.49
CA THR A 31 -10.10 18.13 9.39
C THR A 31 -10.70 19.45 9.90
N ARG A 32 -10.13 20.57 9.45
CA ARG A 32 -10.71 21.91 9.67
C ARG A 32 -11.52 22.40 8.47
N ALA A 33 -11.79 21.51 7.52
CA ALA A 33 -12.62 21.80 6.38
C ALA A 33 -14.06 22.07 6.81
N PHE A 34 -14.77 22.86 6.02
CA PHE A 34 -16.13 23.31 6.34
C PHE A 34 -16.96 23.38 5.07
N HIS A 35 -18.28 23.31 5.21
CA HIS A 35 -19.18 23.53 4.07
C HIS A 35 -19.40 25.03 3.86
N LEU A 36 -19.33 25.47 2.60
CA LEU A 36 -19.74 26.84 2.23
C LEU A 36 -21.23 27.01 2.48
N GLN A 37 -21.63 28.06 3.21
CA GLN A 37 -23.03 28.28 3.62
C GLN A 37 -24.01 28.27 2.45
N HIS A 38 -23.65 28.94 1.34
CA HIS A 38 -24.54 29.08 0.18
C HIS A 38 -24.32 28.01 -0.90
N GLY A 39 -23.17 27.32 -0.87
CA GLY A 39 -22.79 26.36 -1.92
C GLY A 39 -22.92 24.90 -1.52
N ARG A 40 -23.05 24.59 -0.22
CA ARG A 40 -23.00 23.23 0.37
C ARG A 40 -21.78 22.38 -0.03
N LYS A 41 -20.80 22.95 -0.74
CA LYS A 41 -19.54 22.31 -1.12
C LYS A 41 -18.56 22.36 0.04
N ALA A 42 -17.83 21.25 0.23
CA ALA A 42 -16.72 21.21 1.19
C ALA A 42 -15.58 22.13 0.74
N CYS A 43 -15.06 22.92 1.66
CA CYS A 43 -13.97 23.86 1.45
C CYS A 43 -12.84 23.52 2.41
N HIS A 44 -11.65 23.34 1.85
CA HIS A 44 -10.41 23.04 2.59
C HIS A 44 -9.50 24.28 2.68
N PHE A 45 -10.03 25.46 2.37
CA PHE A 45 -9.29 26.72 2.48
C PHE A 45 -8.79 26.89 3.93
N ASP A 46 -7.59 27.46 4.08
CA ASP A 46 -6.97 27.74 5.38
C ASP A 46 -6.60 26.50 6.24
N CYS A 47 -6.86 25.28 5.79
CA CYS A 47 -6.53 24.05 6.53
C CYS A 47 -5.03 23.78 6.56
N HIS A 48 -4.34 24.01 5.45
CA HIS A 48 -2.91 23.71 5.27
C HIS A 48 -1.97 24.44 6.26
N ARG A 49 -2.37 25.61 6.81
CA ARG A 49 -1.56 26.38 7.77
C ARG A 49 -1.24 25.61 9.05
N GLN A 50 -2.01 24.57 9.38
CA GLN A 50 -1.74 23.73 10.53
C GLN A 50 -0.42 22.96 10.41
N PHE A 51 0.06 22.74 9.18
CA PHE A 51 1.32 22.03 8.92
C PHE A 51 2.55 22.95 8.95
N LEU A 52 2.36 24.28 9.03
CA LEU A 52 3.46 25.23 9.21
C LEU A 52 4.05 25.10 10.61
N SER A 53 5.30 25.52 10.83
CA SER A 53 5.89 25.55 12.19
C SER A 53 5.05 26.42 13.14
N ALA A 54 5.05 26.10 14.43
CA ALA A 54 4.23 26.79 15.43
C ALA A 54 4.45 28.32 15.45
N HIS A 55 5.67 28.77 15.18
CA HIS A 55 6.04 30.18 15.18
C HIS A 55 5.93 30.87 13.81
N HIS A 56 5.53 30.16 12.75
CA HIS A 56 5.43 30.71 11.40
C HIS A 56 4.48 31.92 11.33
N SER A 57 4.92 33.02 10.72
CA SER A 57 4.16 34.30 10.63
C SER A 57 2.74 34.10 10.07
N TYR A 58 2.62 33.28 9.03
CA TYR A 58 1.33 32.97 8.40
C TYR A 58 0.33 32.31 9.34
N ARG A 59 0.73 31.63 10.43
CA ARG A 59 -0.24 31.12 11.43
C ARG A 59 -0.99 32.24 12.17
N ARG A 60 -0.42 33.44 12.23
CA ARG A 60 -1.00 34.64 12.89
C ARG A 60 -1.55 35.67 11.91
N ASN A 61 -1.37 35.46 10.60
CA ASN A 61 -1.90 36.35 9.59
C ASN A 61 -3.44 36.26 9.53
N LYS A 62 -4.13 37.35 9.91
CA LYS A 62 -5.59 37.48 9.97
C LYS A 62 -6.21 38.12 8.71
N GLN A 63 -5.37 38.57 7.77
CA GLN A 63 -5.77 39.35 6.60
C GLN A 63 -5.71 38.53 5.31
N ALA A 64 -4.62 37.78 5.07
CA ALA A 64 -4.41 37.02 3.84
C ALA A 64 -5.17 35.67 3.80
N PHE A 65 -5.76 35.26 4.92
CA PHE A 65 -6.41 33.97 5.08
C PHE A 65 -7.84 34.15 5.62
N MET A 66 -8.39 33.15 6.34
CA MET A 66 -9.67 33.33 7.02
C MET A 66 -9.65 34.57 7.91
N LYS A 67 -10.57 35.49 7.62
CA LYS A 67 -10.69 36.77 8.31
C LYS A 67 -10.73 36.56 9.83
N ASN A 68 -9.86 37.27 10.53
CA ASN A 68 -9.76 37.26 11.99
C ASN A 68 -9.47 35.88 12.63
N ARG A 69 -8.96 34.90 11.86
CA ARG A 69 -8.60 33.58 12.41
C ARG A 69 -7.09 33.37 12.49
N VAL A 70 -6.67 32.89 13.65
CA VAL A 70 -5.29 32.46 13.97
C VAL A 70 -5.28 30.95 14.14
N LYS A 71 -4.21 30.28 13.69
CA LYS A 71 -4.03 28.84 13.87
C LYS A 71 -2.96 28.56 14.94
N ASN A 72 -3.41 28.27 16.15
CA ASN A 72 -2.51 27.94 17.28
C ASN A 72 -2.26 26.44 17.43
N LYS A 73 -3.24 25.60 17.06
CA LYS A 73 -3.10 24.13 17.14
C LYS A 73 -2.03 23.62 16.16
N VAL A 74 -1.13 22.79 16.67
CA VAL A 74 -0.18 22.01 15.86
C VAL A 74 -0.97 21.01 15.00
N ALA A 75 -0.46 20.66 13.83
CA ALA A 75 -1.04 19.57 13.05
C ALA A 75 -0.95 18.27 13.85
N HIS A 76 -1.93 17.38 13.68
CA HIS A 76 -1.78 16.01 14.15
C HIS A 76 -0.59 15.34 13.48
N LEU A 77 0.01 14.40 14.22
CA LEU A 77 1.00 13.50 13.68
C LEU A 77 0.35 12.68 12.56
N ARG A 78 1.05 12.59 11.43
CA ARG A 78 0.61 11.72 10.33
C ARG A 78 0.63 10.30 10.85
N LEU A 79 -0.43 9.54 10.58
CA LEU A 79 -0.44 8.13 10.94
C LEU A 79 0.69 7.38 10.23
N THR A 80 1.35 6.52 11.00
CA THR A 80 2.31 5.55 10.47
C THR A 80 1.57 4.48 9.66
N GLY A 81 2.31 3.65 8.93
CA GLY A 81 1.66 2.62 8.11
C GLY A 81 1.03 1.53 8.91
N ASP A 82 1.64 1.17 10.03
CA ASP A 82 1.10 0.16 10.92
C ASP A 82 -0.20 0.68 11.56
N GLN A 83 -0.24 1.95 11.98
CA GLN A 83 -1.48 2.57 12.47
C GLN A 83 -2.59 2.61 11.42
N ILE A 84 -2.25 2.89 10.16
CA ILE A 84 -3.25 2.84 9.08
C ILE A 84 -3.67 1.39 8.79
N LEU A 85 -2.73 0.44 8.83
CA LEU A 85 -3.01 -0.98 8.66
C LEU A 85 -4.02 -1.45 9.71
N ASP A 86 -3.84 -1.07 10.97
CA ASP A 86 -4.76 -1.37 12.06
C ASP A 86 -6.17 -0.81 11.79
N GLN A 87 -6.27 0.42 11.25
CA GLN A 87 -7.55 1.01 10.85
C GLN A 87 -8.23 0.22 9.72
N VAL A 88 -7.46 -0.22 8.72
CA VAL A 88 -8.03 -0.90 7.54
C VAL A 88 -8.17 -2.41 7.71
N ALA A 89 -7.55 -3.02 8.72
CA ALA A 89 -7.55 -4.46 8.94
C ALA A 89 -8.94 -5.01 9.20
N ASN A 90 -9.80 -4.23 9.88
CA ASN A 90 -11.17 -4.61 10.22
C ASN A 90 -12.19 -4.25 9.13
N ILE A 91 -11.76 -3.59 8.06
CA ILE A 91 -12.64 -3.18 6.96
C ILE A 91 -12.85 -4.39 6.06
N SER A 92 -14.12 -4.75 5.85
CA SER A 92 -14.47 -5.92 5.05
C SER A 92 -13.82 -5.86 3.66
N PRO A 93 -13.12 -6.93 3.24
CA PRO A 93 -12.51 -6.99 1.89
C PRO A 93 -13.59 -7.12 0.80
N THR A 94 -14.75 -7.67 1.17
CA THR A 94 -15.81 -8.08 0.25
C THR A 94 -16.98 -7.13 0.37
N VAL A 95 -16.88 -5.97 -0.29
CA VAL A 95 -18.10 -5.22 -0.61
C VAL A 95 -18.18 -5.07 -2.11
N GLU A 96 -18.72 -6.08 -2.79
CA GLU A 96 -19.15 -5.97 -4.18
C GLU A 96 -20.35 -5.01 -4.34
N MET A 97 -20.98 -4.64 -3.22
CA MET A 97 -22.10 -3.69 -3.16
C MET A 97 -21.67 -2.27 -2.74
N PRO A 98 -21.88 -1.23 -3.56
CA PRO A 98 -21.56 0.16 -3.21
C PRO A 98 -22.23 0.73 -1.94
N LEU A 99 -23.16 0.00 -1.33
CA LEU A 99 -24.08 0.50 -0.30
C LEU A 99 -23.75 0.11 1.14
N LEU A 100 -22.83 -0.85 1.37
CA LEU A 100 -22.44 -1.25 2.72
C LEU A 100 -21.07 -0.66 3.05
N LEU A 101 -21.08 0.59 3.48
CA LEU A 101 -19.92 1.25 4.06
C LEU A 101 -19.75 0.75 5.50
N PRO A 102 -18.51 0.73 6.04
CA PRO A 102 -18.28 0.43 7.46
C PRO A 102 -19.13 1.31 8.39
N ASP A 103 -19.49 0.80 9.57
CA ASP A 103 -20.34 1.52 10.53
C ASP A 103 -19.71 2.85 11.01
N ASP A 104 -18.37 2.91 11.04
CA ASP A 104 -17.55 4.06 11.38
C ASP A 104 -17.19 4.94 10.16
N TYR A 105 -17.74 4.64 8.98
CA TYR A 105 -17.53 5.44 7.79
C TYR A 105 -18.16 6.82 7.92
N GLY A 106 -17.32 7.84 7.86
CA GLY A 106 -17.75 9.22 7.94
C GLY A 106 -17.99 9.74 9.35
N SER A 107 -17.67 8.96 10.39
CA SER A 107 -17.38 9.49 11.72
C SER A 107 -15.87 9.64 11.92
N ASP A 108 -15.15 8.54 11.96
CA ASP A 108 -13.74 8.50 12.39
C ASP A 108 -12.80 8.35 11.20
N HIS A 109 -13.29 7.75 10.10
CA HIS A 109 -12.50 7.58 8.89
C HIS A 109 -13.33 7.57 7.61
N LYS A 110 -12.66 7.70 6.46
CA LYS A 110 -13.28 7.61 5.12
C LYS A 110 -12.77 6.42 4.30
N TRP A 111 -12.24 5.39 4.96
CA TRP A 111 -11.86 4.15 4.30
C TRP A 111 -13.10 3.44 3.76
N THR A 112 -13.09 3.15 2.46
CA THR A 112 -14.21 2.45 1.81
C THR A 112 -14.00 0.94 1.77
N LYS A 113 -12.74 0.50 1.61
CA LYS A 113 -12.32 -0.90 1.50
C LYS A 113 -10.86 -1.04 1.94
N LYS A 114 -10.43 -2.25 2.29
CA LYS A 114 -9.00 -2.58 2.37
C LYS A 114 -8.42 -2.63 0.94
N SER A 115 -7.39 -1.83 0.66
CA SER A 115 -6.67 -1.90 -0.61
C SER A 115 -5.78 -3.15 -0.68
N ILE A 116 -5.68 -3.78 -1.85
CA ILE A 116 -4.80 -4.94 -2.11
C ILE A 116 -3.32 -4.64 -1.81
N PHE A 117 -2.93 -3.37 -1.85
CA PHE A 117 -1.56 -2.97 -1.56
C PHE A 117 -1.15 -3.27 -0.11
N TRP A 118 -2.11 -3.37 0.82
CA TRP A 118 -1.83 -3.76 2.20
C TRP A 118 -1.43 -5.22 2.36
N ASP A 119 -1.59 -6.05 1.33
CA ASP A 119 -1.09 -7.44 1.33
C ASP A 119 0.40 -7.50 0.93
N LEU A 120 0.99 -6.37 0.50
CA LEU A 120 2.42 -6.26 0.22
C LEU A 120 3.18 -5.96 1.52
N LEU A 121 4.11 -6.85 1.91
CA LEU A 121 4.88 -6.77 3.16
C LEU A 121 5.57 -5.42 3.42
N TYR A 122 6.02 -4.73 2.36
CA TYR A 122 6.72 -3.46 2.50
C TYR A 122 5.79 -2.24 2.61
N TRP A 123 4.49 -2.41 2.39
CA TRP A 123 3.58 -1.28 2.24
C TRP A 123 3.38 -0.45 3.50
N SER A 124 3.32 -1.09 4.67
CA SER A 124 3.22 -0.37 5.95
C SER A 124 4.50 0.43 6.23
N THR A 125 5.66 -0.07 5.80
CA THR A 125 6.96 0.59 5.97
C THR A 125 7.15 1.86 5.12
N LEU A 126 6.31 2.08 4.09
CA LEU A 126 6.41 3.25 3.22
C LEU A 126 5.93 4.52 3.94
N LEU A 127 6.84 5.45 4.23
CA LEU A 127 6.49 6.78 4.75
C LEU A 127 5.59 7.58 3.79
N ILE A 128 5.73 7.35 2.47
CA ILE A 128 5.02 8.07 1.42
C ILE A 128 4.35 7.07 0.46
N ARG A 129 3.17 6.59 0.85
CA ARG A 129 2.36 5.61 0.07
C ARG A 129 1.79 6.17 -1.24
N HIS A 130 1.88 7.47 -1.45
CA HIS A 130 1.39 8.15 -2.66
C HIS A 130 2.47 8.36 -3.73
N ASN A 131 3.65 7.76 -3.56
CA ASN A 131 4.76 7.85 -4.52
C ASN A 131 5.03 6.52 -5.21
N LEU A 132 3.98 5.78 -5.56
CA LEU A 132 4.12 4.53 -6.28
C LEU A 132 4.14 4.83 -7.76
N ASP A 133 5.14 4.28 -8.43
CA ASP A 133 5.23 4.34 -9.87
C ASP A 133 4.25 3.34 -10.47
N VAL A 134 2.95 3.67 -10.42
CA VAL A 134 1.87 2.81 -10.91
C VAL A 134 2.12 2.42 -12.35
N MET A 135 2.57 3.35 -13.20
CA MET A 135 2.89 3.05 -14.60
C MET A 135 4.02 2.01 -14.73
N HIS A 136 5.11 2.13 -13.97
CA HIS A 136 6.18 1.13 -14.05
C HIS A 136 5.82 -0.19 -13.36
N ILE A 137 5.03 -0.16 -12.28
CA ILE A 137 4.55 -1.36 -11.60
C ILE A 137 3.57 -2.13 -12.50
N GLU A 138 2.59 -1.43 -13.09
CA GLU A 138 1.65 -2.00 -14.05
C GLU A 138 2.38 -2.50 -15.29
N LYS A 139 3.32 -1.73 -15.85
CA LYS A 139 4.13 -2.19 -16.99
C LYS A 139 4.91 -3.46 -16.65
N ASN A 140 5.58 -3.51 -15.50
CA ASN A 140 6.37 -4.66 -15.10
C ASN A 140 5.47 -5.89 -14.81
N MET A 141 4.33 -5.71 -14.15
CA MET A 141 3.38 -6.79 -13.89
C MET A 141 2.72 -7.29 -15.19
N PHE A 142 2.26 -6.37 -16.03
CA PHE A 142 1.68 -6.67 -17.34
C PHE A 142 2.69 -7.34 -18.25
N ASP A 143 3.90 -6.80 -18.41
CA ASP A 143 4.94 -7.41 -19.25
C ASP A 143 5.27 -8.83 -18.74
N ASN A 144 5.33 -9.06 -17.43
CA ASN A 144 5.54 -10.42 -16.88
C ASN A 144 4.38 -11.37 -17.20
N ILE A 145 3.12 -10.98 -16.96
CA ILE A 145 1.95 -11.82 -17.26
C ILE A 145 1.82 -12.05 -18.76
N PHE A 146 1.95 -11.01 -19.57
CA PHE A 146 1.85 -11.05 -21.03
C PHE A 146 2.94 -11.92 -21.65
N ASN A 147 4.19 -11.78 -21.19
CA ASN A 147 5.29 -12.63 -21.67
C ASN A 147 5.10 -14.10 -21.28
N SER A 148 4.52 -14.39 -20.10
CA SER A 148 4.18 -15.76 -19.68
C SER A 148 3.02 -16.35 -20.48
N VAL A 149 1.95 -15.60 -20.72
CA VAL A 149 0.77 -16.06 -21.47
C VAL A 149 1.08 -16.27 -22.96
N ILE A 150 1.93 -15.44 -23.54
CA ILE A 150 2.30 -15.49 -24.97
C ILE A 150 3.55 -16.34 -25.22
N GLU A 151 4.14 -16.90 -24.16
CA GLU A 151 5.29 -17.81 -24.24
C GLU A 151 6.45 -17.24 -25.08
N ILE A 152 6.73 -15.94 -24.90
CA ILE A 152 7.77 -15.24 -25.66
C ILE A 152 9.14 -15.72 -25.14
N LYS A 153 9.78 -16.64 -25.88
CA LYS A 153 11.11 -17.19 -25.56
C LYS A 153 12.12 -16.08 -25.26
N GLY A 154 12.71 -16.15 -24.07
CA GLY A 154 13.80 -15.25 -23.62
C GLY A 154 13.37 -14.03 -22.81
N LYS A 155 12.07 -13.80 -22.58
CA LYS A 155 11.57 -12.70 -21.72
C LYS A 155 10.83 -13.16 -20.46
N THR A 156 10.56 -14.46 -20.33
CA THR A 156 9.99 -15.08 -19.13
C THR A 156 11.05 -15.21 -18.04
N LYS A 157 10.69 -14.84 -16.80
CA LYS A 157 11.56 -14.90 -15.62
C LYS A 157 11.44 -16.25 -14.88
N ASP A 158 11.06 -17.30 -15.59
CA ASP A 158 10.98 -18.65 -15.06
C ASP A 158 12.38 -19.27 -15.10
N ASN A 159 13.11 -19.19 -13.99
CA ASN A 159 14.33 -19.96 -13.82
C ASN A 159 13.95 -21.45 -13.64
N MET A 160 13.77 -22.16 -14.75
CA MET A 160 13.75 -23.62 -14.80
C MET A 160 15.17 -24.16 -14.59
N ASN A 161 15.76 -23.90 -13.42
CA ASN A 161 16.84 -24.72 -12.91
C ASN A 161 16.20 -25.73 -11.96
N PRO A 162 15.79 -26.92 -12.43
CA PRO A 162 15.48 -27.99 -11.51
C PRO A 162 16.75 -28.25 -10.67
N PRO A 163 16.64 -28.45 -9.35
CA PRO A 163 17.78 -28.90 -8.56
C PRO A 163 18.33 -30.18 -9.20
N PRO A 164 19.65 -30.32 -9.34
CA PRO A 164 20.23 -31.48 -9.99
C PRO A 164 19.73 -32.75 -9.29
N LEU A 165 19.14 -33.65 -10.08
CA LEU A 165 18.65 -34.93 -9.60
C LEU A 165 19.77 -35.63 -8.79
N PRO A 166 19.45 -36.26 -7.64
CA PRO A 166 20.44 -37.02 -6.91
C PRO A 166 21.02 -38.11 -7.81
N ARG A 167 22.36 -38.18 -7.87
CA ARG A 167 23.10 -39.17 -8.65
C ARG A 167 22.58 -40.58 -8.34
N PRO A 168 22.42 -41.47 -9.33
CA PRO A 168 22.06 -42.86 -9.08
C PRO A 168 23.10 -43.50 -8.16
N ILE A 169 22.63 -44.12 -7.09
CA ILE A 169 23.44 -44.97 -6.24
C ILE A 169 23.89 -46.13 -7.13
N THR A 170 25.17 -46.17 -7.48
CA THR A 170 25.76 -47.31 -8.17
C THR A 170 25.56 -48.55 -7.29
N ALA A 171 24.80 -49.51 -7.82
CA ALA A 171 24.61 -50.81 -7.20
C ALA A 171 26.00 -51.42 -6.91
N THR A 172 26.22 -51.73 -5.64
CA THR A 172 27.39 -52.45 -5.17
C THR A 172 27.40 -53.84 -5.84
N SER A 173 28.50 -54.15 -6.51
CA SER A 173 28.75 -55.46 -7.11
C SER A 173 28.58 -56.59 -6.08
N PRO A 174 27.98 -57.75 -6.43
CA PRO A 174 27.89 -58.88 -5.51
C PRO A 174 29.29 -59.42 -5.20
N ARG A 175 29.62 -59.53 -3.91
CA ARG A 175 30.79 -60.29 -3.44
C ARG A 175 30.64 -61.74 -3.89
N THR A 176 31.59 -62.22 -4.68
CA THR A 176 31.82 -63.65 -4.87
C THR A 176 32.25 -64.28 -3.55
N PRO A 177 31.68 -65.43 -3.14
CA PRO A 177 32.11 -66.16 -1.95
C PRO A 177 33.45 -66.89 -2.19
N PRO A 178 34.24 -67.16 -1.14
CA PRO A 178 35.55 -67.79 -1.29
C PRO A 178 35.38 -69.31 -1.54
N PRO A 179 36.22 -69.93 -2.38
CA PRO A 179 36.24 -71.39 -2.48
C PRO A 179 36.91 -72.00 -1.25
N HIS A 180 36.20 -72.96 -0.66
CA HIS A 180 36.63 -73.80 0.44
C HIS A 180 37.83 -74.69 0.05
N SER A 181 38.71 -74.83 1.04
CA SER A 181 39.79 -75.81 1.19
C SER A 181 39.39 -77.27 0.86
N SER A 182 40.28 -78.00 0.18
CA SER A 182 40.56 -79.42 0.43
C SER A 182 41.94 -79.76 -0.18
N HIS A 183 42.98 -79.94 0.66
CA HIS A 183 43.53 -81.22 1.14
C HIS A 183 44.35 -82.00 0.10
N HIS A 184 45.67 -82.13 0.30
CA HIS A 184 46.32 -83.34 0.85
C HIS A 184 47.84 -83.36 0.61
N ARG A 185 48.55 -83.75 1.69
CA ARG A 185 49.92 -84.31 1.80
C ARG A 185 51.11 -83.42 1.49
#